data_AF-A0A9W8E7G2-F1
#
_entry.id   AF-A0A9W8E7G2-F1
#
_cell.length_a   1.000
_cell.length_b   1.000
_cell.length_c   1.000
_cell.angle_alpha   90.00
_cell.angle_beta   90.00
_cell.angle_gamma   90.00
#
_symmetry.space_group_name_H-M   'P 1'
#
loop_
_entity.id
_entity.type
_entity.pdbx_description
1 polymer ?
#
loop_
_entity_poly.entity_id
_entity_poly.type
_entity_poly.pdbx_seq_one_letter_code
_entity_poly.pdbx_strand_id
1 'polypeptide(L)'
;GQRLVTKGEPPVFGPSVRMDFELEMAFFVGQPNPLGQPVPIDQAADHIFGVVLMNDWSARDIQSWEYVPLGPFLGKSFATTISPWVVTLDALEPFLVPLPTQEPRPLPYLVDPQGDGNYDVHLEVKVKPAEPTSQYTTICRSNLKYLYWSFKQQLAHHTVNGCNLNPGDLCGTGTISGPDEASFGSLLELTWSGQKEVALSEGVRRKFLEDGDSVVLTGFCQGDGHRIGFGECEGTILPAHGSA
;
A
#
# COMPACT_ATOMS: atom_id res chain seq x y z
N GLY A 1 4.91 17.01 13.52
CA GLY A 1 4.17 16.28 14.57
C GLY A 1 5.02 16.12 15.81
N GLN A 2 4.53 15.38 16.81
CA GLN A 2 5.34 14.96 17.95
C GLN A 2 6.19 13.74 17.55
N ARG A 3 7.47 13.72 17.92
CA ARG A 3 8.37 12.60 17.67
C ARG A 3 9.33 12.40 18.85
N LEU A 4 9.71 11.15 19.08
CA LEU A 4 10.67 10.79 20.11
C LEU A 4 12.07 10.67 19.50
N VAL A 5 13.01 11.52 19.92
CA VAL A 5 14.41 11.49 19.44
C VAL A 5 15.25 10.54 20.30
N THR A 6 15.12 10.66 21.62
CA THR A 6 15.85 9.84 22.59
C THR A 6 14.86 9.09 23.47
N LYS A 7 15.08 7.79 23.67
CA LYS A 7 14.24 6.99 24.55
C LYS A 7 14.35 7.50 25.99
N GLY A 8 13.21 7.85 26.60
CA GLY A 8 13.13 8.33 27.98
C GLY A 8 13.16 9.85 28.14
N GLU A 9 13.31 10.60 27.05
CA GLU A 9 13.18 12.07 27.05
C GLU A 9 11.76 12.49 26.60
N PRO A 10 11.32 13.72 26.93
CA PRO A 10 10.06 14.25 26.39
C PRO A 10 10.06 14.30 24.85
N PRO A 11 8.90 14.11 24.19
CA PRO A 11 8.81 14.24 22.74
C PRO A 11 9.10 15.70 22.31
N VAL A 12 9.62 15.85 21.10
CA VAL A 12 9.81 17.15 20.46
C VAL A 12 8.76 17.36 19.37
N PHE A 13 8.42 18.62 19.10
CA PHE A 13 7.55 18.99 17.98
C PHE A 13 8.39 19.47 16.79
N GLY A 14 8.16 18.92 15.60
CA GLY A 14 8.88 19.33 14.39
C GLY A 14 8.49 18.56 13.13
N PRO A 15 9.22 18.75 12.02
CA PRO A 15 9.04 17.97 10.81
C PRO A 15 9.38 16.50 11.06
N SER A 16 8.73 15.61 10.30
CA SER A 16 9.11 14.20 10.23
C SER A 16 10.52 14.08 9.66
N VAL A 17 11.31 13.15 10.18
CA VAL A 17 12.62 12.77 9.61
C VAL A 17 12.64 11.32 9.13
N ARG A 18 11.47 10.67 9.11
CA ARG A 18 11.30 9.30 8.65
C ARG A 18 10.09 9.22 7.73
N MET A 19 10.08 10.06 6.69
CA MET A 19 9.06 10.08 5.64
C MET A 19 9.21 8.87 4.73
N ASP A 20 8.10 8.20 4.44
CA ASP A 20 8.09 6.92 3.77
C ASP A 20 6.89 6.79 2.83
N PHE A 21 7.03 5.90 1.85
CA PHE A 21 5.93 5.42 1.02
C PHE A 21 5.45 4.06 1.53
N GLU A 22 4.24 3.67 1.14
CA GLU A 22 3.76 2.29 1.24
C GLU A 22 3.21 1.86 -0.11
N LEU A 23 3.83 0.85 -0.72
CA LEU A 23 3.34 0.24 -1.94
C LEU A 23 2.07 -0.54 -1.61
N GLU A 24 0.92 0.00 -2.00
CA GLU A 24 -0.36 -0.67 -1.86
C GLU A 24 -1.12 -0.72 -3.18
N MET A 25 -2.09 -1.60 -3.22
CA MET A 25 -3.27 -1.44 -4.07
C MET A 25 -4.48 -1.23 -3.16
N ALA A 26 -5.58 -0.76 -3.74
CA ALA A 26 -6.84 -0.62 -3.03
C ALA A 26 -8.01 -0.93 -3.95
N PHE A 27 -9.08 -1.50 -3.39
CA PHE A 27 -10.29 -1.78 -4.14
C PHE A 27 -11.44 -0.87 -3.73
N PHE A 28 -12.24 -0.48 -4.71
CA PHE A 28 -13.49 0.25 -4.48
C PHE A 28 -14.64 -0.72 -4.28
N VAL A 29 -15.46 -0.44 -3.27
CA VAL A 29 -16.76 -1.09 -3.09
C VAL A 29 -17.73 -0.57 -4.15
N GLY A 30 -18.36 -1.48 -4.88
CA GLY A 30 -19.38 -1.20 -5.89
C GLY A 30 -20.80 -1.36 -5.36
N GLN A 31 -21.08 -2.47 -4.69
CA GLN A 31 -22.40 -2.76 -4.10
C GLN A 31 -22.35 -2.61 -2.56
N PRO A 32 -23.34 -1.96 -1.93
CA PRO A 32 -23.40 -1.85 -0.48
C PRO A 32 -23.82 -3.16 0.19
N ASN A 33 -23.59 -3.25 1.50
CA ASN A 33 -24.29 -4.20 2.37
C ASN A 33 -25.03 -3.43 3.49
N PRO A 34 -26.27 -3.82 3.85
CA PRO A 34 -26.98 -3.17 4.95
C PRO A 34 -26.27 -3.35 6.31
N LEU A 35 -26.41 -2.37 7.21
CA LEU A 35 -25.90 -2.47 8.57
C LEU A 35 -26.43 -3.73 9.26
N GLY A 36 -25.54 -4.50 9.88
CA GLY A 36 -25.85 -5.77 10.54
C GLY A 36 -25.97 -6.97 9.60
N GLN A 37 -25.73 -6.80 8.29
CA GLN A 37 -25.79 -7.87 7.30
C GLN A 37 -24.40 -8.09 6.67
N PRO A 38 -23.62 -9.06 7.18
CA PRO A 38 -22.32 -9.40 6.61
C PRO A 38 -22.40 -9.85 5.15
N VAL A 39 -21.33 -9.63 4.40
CA VAL A 39 -21.17 -10.17 3.04
C VAL A 39 -20.45 -11.52 3.15
N PRO A 40 -21.11 -12.63 2.76
CA PRO A 40 -20.44 -13.93 2.65
C PRO A 40 -19.29 -13.89 1.65
N ILE A 41 -18.21 -14.65 1.90
CA ILE A 41 -17.01 -14.61 1.05
C ILE A 41 -17.27 -14.98 -0.42
N ASP A 42 -18.22 -15.89 -0.68
CA ASP A 42 -18.60 -16.32 -2.03
C ASP A 42 -19.36 -15.24 -2.82
N GLN A 43 -19.81 -14.17 -2.15
CA GLN A 43 -20.45 -12.98 -2.75
C GLN A 43 -19.51 -11.76 -2.76
N ALA A 44 -18.35 -11.82 -2.09
CA ALA A 44 -17.51 -10.66 -1.88
C ALA A 44 -17.01 -10.01 -3.19
N ALA A 45 -16.81 -10.78 -4.26
CA ALA A 45 -16.41 -10.26 -5.56
C ALA A 45 -17.46 -9.32 -6.18
N ASP A 46 -18.76 -9.64 -6.01
CA ASP A 46 -19.87 -8.83 -6.54
C ASP A 46 -19.95 -7.44 -5.87
N HIS A 47 -19.35 -7.32 -4.68
CA HIS A 47 -19.26 -6.06 -3.95
C HIS A 47 -18.04 -5.22 -4.34
N ILE A 48 -17.10 -5.74 -5.13
CA ILE A 48 -15.87 -5.04 -5.50
C ILE A 48 -15.98 -4.56 -6.96
N PHE A 49 -15.93 -3.24 -7.16
CA PHE A 49 -16.00 -2.66 -8.51
C PHE A 49 -14.68 -2.81 -9.27
N GLY A 50 -13.57 -2.46 -8.63
CA GLY A 50 -12.27 -2.47 -9.27
C GLY A 50 -11.17 -1.94 -8.36
N VAL A 51 -9.95 -1.93 -8.89
CA VAL A 51 -8.72 -1.78 -8.13
C VAL A 51 -7.91 -0.60 -8.68
N VAL A 52 -7.22 0.09 -7.78
CA VAL A 52 -6.28 1.18 -8.06
C VAL A 52 -4.93 0.90 -7.38
N LEU A 53 -3.87 1.56 -7.84
CA LEU A 53 -2.64 1.71 -7.05
C LEU A 53 -2.92 2.69 -5.91
N MET A 54 -2.26 2.48 -4.77
CA MET A 54 -2.35 3.38 -3.62
C MET A 54 -0.97 3.56 -2.98
N ASN A 55 -0.64 4.79 -2.61
CA ASN A 55 0.49 5.10 -1.75
C ASN A 55 -0.03 5.67 -0.42
N ASP A 56 0.07 4.89 0.65
CA ASP A 56 -0.26 5.32 2.01
C ASP A 56 0.96 5.98 2.68
N TRP A 57 1.14 7.27 2.39
CA TRP A 57 2.29 8.03 2.85
C TRP A 57 2.41 7.98 4.38
N SER A 58 3.63 7.79 4.86
CA SER A 58 3.86 7.46 6.26
C SER A 58 4.96 8.30 6.90
N ALA A 59 4.64 8.98 7.99
CA ALA A 59 5.62 9.63 8.86
C ALA A 59 5.95 8.70 10.03
N ARG A 60 6.95 7.82 9.85
CA ARG A 60 7.22 6.68 10.74
C ARG A 60 7.60 7.08 12.17
N ASP A 61 8.29 8.20 12.34
CA ASP A 61 8.67 8.74 13.64
C ASP A 61 7.46 9.26 14.42
N ILE A 62 6.56 9.99 13.77
CA ILE A 62 5.28 10.43 14.35
C ILE A 62 4.41 9.22 14.70
N GLN A 63 4.25 8.29 13.76
CA GLN A 63 3.50 7.05 13.94
C GLN A 63 4.01 6.25 15.16
N SER A 64 5.33 6.09 15.29
CA SER A 64 5.94 5.31 16.36
C SER A 64 5.65 5.85 17.77
N TRP A 65 5.43 7.17 17.88
CA TRP A 65 5.11 7.83 19.14
C TRP A 65 3.63 7.70 19.50
N GLU A 66 2.73 7.82 18.52
CA GLU A 66 1.30 7.93 18.78
C GLU A 66 0.53 6.60 18.79
N TYR A 67 1.03 5.55 18.10
CA TYR A 67 0.16 4.42 17.72
C TYR A 67 -0.26 3.53 18.90
N VAL A 68 0.43 3.58 20.03
CA VAL A 68 0.05 2.79 21.20
C VAL A 68 -0.92 3.59 22.06
N PRO A 69 -2.13 3.08 22.35
CA PRO A 69 -2.69 1.77 21.99
C PRO A 69 -3.68 1.78 20.81
N LEU A 70 -3.96 2.93 20.21
CA LEU A 70 -5.13 3.12 19.34
C LEU A 70 -4.88 2.92 17.84
N GLY A 71 -3.65 2.60 17.46
CA GLY A 71 -3.22 2.44 16.08
C GLY A 71 -2.75 3.75 15.42
N PRO A 72 -2.28 3.66 14.17
CA PRO A 72 -1.78 4.81 13.41
C PRO A 72 -2.83 5.90 13.23
N PHE A 73 -2.42 7.18 13.31
CA PHE A 73 -3.31 8.32 13.11
C PHE A 73 -2.63 9.44 12.30
N LEU A 74 -2.00 10.43 12.95
CA LEU A 74 -1.34 11.55 12.26
C LEU A 74 -0.11 11.14 11.46
N GLY A 75 0.47 9.98 11.78
CA GLY A 75 1.52 9.35 10.99
C GLY A 75 1.07 8.90 9.60
N LYS A 76 -0.25 8.92 9.31
CA LYS A 76 -0.87 8.47 8.06
C LYS A 76 -1.81 9.49 7.44
N SER A 77 -2.67 10.11 8.25
CA SER A 77 -3.81 10.93 7.80
C SER A 77 -3.46 12.24 7.08
N PHE A 78 -2.18 12.51 6.81
CA PHE A 78 -1.72 13.73 6.14
C PHE A 78 -1.82 13.64 4.62
N ALA A 79 -1.66 12.44 4.04
CA ALA A 79 -1.84 12.21 2.61
C ALA A 79 -1.96 10.71 2.30
N THR A 80 -2.87 10.36 1.41
CA THR A 80 -2.90 9.07 0.72
C THR A 80 -3.16 9.36 -0.76
N THR A 81 -2.38 8.78 -1.66
CA THR A 81 -2.52 9.00 -3.11
C THR A 81 -3.03 7.73 -3.78
N ILE A 82 -3.91 7.86 -4.77
CA ILE A 82 -4.36 6.74 -5.61
C ILE A 82 -4.15 7.03 -7.09
N SER A 83 -3.98 5.99 -7.91
CA SER A 83 -4.00 6.13 -9.36
C SER A 83 -5.42 6.51 -9.85
N PRO A 84 -5.55 7.29 -10.93
CA PRO A 84 -6.85 7.80 -11.37
C PRO A 84 -7.73 6.79 -12.11
N TRP A 85 -7.14 5.68 -12.61
CA TRP A 85 -7.86 4.69 -13.41
C TRP A 85 -8.21 3.46 -12.56
N VAL A 86 -9.51 3.24 -12.37
CA VAL A 86 -10.03 2.06 -11.68
C VAL A 86 -10.12 0.90 -12.67
N VAL A 87 -9.27 -0.13 -12.50
CA VAL A 87 -9.29 -1.34 -13.32
C VAL A 87 -10.29 -2.31 -12.72
N THR A 88 -11.28 -2.74 -13.49
CA THR A 88 -12.35 -3.63 -13.01
C THR A 88 -11.84 -5.02 -12.69
N LEU A 89 -12.50 -5.73 -11.75
CA LEU A 89 -12.16 -7.13 -11.49
C LEU A 89 -12.33 -8.03 -12.72
N ASP A 90 -13.34 -7.77 -13.57
CA ASP A 90 -13.53 -8.48 -14.84
C ASP A 90 -12.29 -8.41 -15.75
N ALA A 91 -11.59 -7.26 -15.77
CA ALA A 91 -10.36 -7.10 -16.54
C ALA A 91 -9.19 -7.87 -15.92
N LEU A 92 -9.21 -8.08 -14.60
CA LEU A 92 -8.17 -8.82 -13.88
C LEU A 92 -8.39 -10.34 -13.86
N GLU A 93 -9.61 -10.81 -14.14
CA GLU A 93 -9.97 -12.23 -14.11
C GLU A 93 -9.00 -13.16 -14.84
N PRO A 94 -8.47 -12.83 -16.05
CA PRO A 94 -7.50 -13.68 -16.73
C PRO A 94 -6.16 -13.84 -15.99
N PHE A 95 -5.90 -13.02 -14.98
CA PHE A 95 -4.65 -12.97 -14.21
C PHE A 95 -4.84 -13.48 -12.78
N LEU A 96 -5.98 -14.09 -12.46
CA LEU A 96 -6.21 -14.73 -11.17
C LEU A 96 -5.25 -15.91 -10.96
N VAL A 97 -4.58 -15.92 -9.81
CA VAL A 97 -3.63 -16.94 -9.38
C VAL A 97 -3.93 -17.39 -7.95
N PRO A 98 -3.57 -18.62 -7.55
CA PRO A 98 -3.79 -19.10 -6.19
C PRO A 98 -3.10 -18.22 -5.14
N LEU A 99 -3.71 -18.07 -3.96
CA LEU A 99 -3.07 -17.42 -2.81
C LEU A 99 -1.80 -18.17 -2.34
N PRO A 100 -0.88 -17.48 -1.64
CA PRO A 100 0.08 -18.14 -0.77
C PRO A 100 -0.61 -19.12 0.18
N THR A 101 0.07 -20.22 0.53
CA THR A 101 -0.49 -21.20 1.48
C THR A 101 -0.73 -20.55 2.84
N GLN A 102 -1.99 -20.64 3.32
CA GLN A 102 -2.38 -20.05 4.60
C GLN A 102 -2.26 -21.07 5.74
N GLU A 103 -1.35 -20.82 6.68
CA GLU A 103 -1.14 -21.59 7.90
C GLU A 103 -1.14 -20.69 9.16
N PRO A 104 -2.03 -20.92 10.14
CA PRO A 104 -3.09 -21.93 10.15
C PRO A 104 -4.16 -21.66 9.09
N ARG A 105 -4.89 -22.71 8.71
CA ARG A 105 -6.05 -22.58 7.81
C ARG A 105 -7.06 -21.57 8.41
N PRO A 106 -7.56 -20.60 7.62
CA PRO A 106 -8.58 -19.66 8.09
C PRO A 106 -9.87 -20.36 8.55
N LEU A 107 -10.65 -19.65 9.37
CA LEU A 107 -12.00 -20.09 9.74
C LEU A 107 -12.91 -20.16 8.49
N PRO A 108 -13.99 -20.98 8.51
CA PRO A 108 -14.80 -21.25 7.32
C PRO A 108 -15.36 -20.01 6.61
N TYR A 109 -15.65 -18.92 7.32
CA TYR A 109 -16.19 -17.70 6.71
C TYR A 109 -15.17 -16.94 5.83
N LEU A 110 -13.88 -17.32 5.90
CA LEU A 110 -12.78 -16.77 5.10
C LEU A 110 -12.22 -17.77 4.08
N VAL A 111 -12.93 -18.88 3.82
CA VAL A 111 -12.51 -19.87 2.81
C VAL A 111 -13.49 -19.79 1.65
N ASP A 112 -13.05 -19.32 0.49
CA ASP A 112 -13.89 -19.26 -0.71
C ASP A 112 -14.12 -20.68 -1.27
N PRO A 113 -15.38 -21.16 -1.38
CA PRO A 113 -15.67 -22.47 -1.95
C PRO A 113 -15.27 -22.58 -3.43
N GLN A 114 -15.10 -21.46 -4.14
CA GLN A 114 -14.63 -21.42 -5.53
C GLN A 114 -13.09 -21.39 -5.64
N GLY A 115 -12.39 -21.27 -4.50
CA GLY A 115 -10.94 -21.20 -4.41
C GLY A 115 -10.46 -19.79 -4.09
N ASP A 116 -9.49 -19.70 -3.17
CA ASP A 116 -8.89 -18.43 -2.78
C ASP A 116 -7.76 -18.04 -3.74
N GLY A 117 -7.82 -16.82 -4.28
CA GLY A 117 -6.82 -16.28 -5.20
C GLY A 117 -6.58 -14.78 -5.04
N ASN A 118 -5.47 -14.34 -5.64
CA ASN A 118 -5.12 -12.94 -5.89
C ASN A 118 -4.74 -12.79 -7.36
N TYR A 119 -4.38 -11.59 -7.80
CA TYR A 119 -4.07 -11.34 -9.21
C TYR A 119 -2.57 -11.17 -9.44
N ASP A 120 -2.06 -11.66 -10.57
CA ASP A 120 -0.66 -11.48 -11.00
C ASP A 120 -0.45 -10.06 -11.56
N VAL A 121 -0.37 -9.08 -10.65
CA VAL A 121 -0.12 -7.66 -10.96
C VAL A 121 1.32 -7.36 -10.62
N HIS A 122 2.15 -7.10 -11.63
CA HIS A 122 3.51 -6.60 -11.45
C HIS A 122 3.47 -5.17 -10.92
N LEU A 123 4.19 -4.90 -9.84
CA LEU A 123 4.23 -3.60 -9.19
C LEU A 123 5.67 -3.07 -9.14
N GLU A 124 5.83 -1.78 -9.41
CA GLU A 124 7.12 -1.09 -9.27
C GLU A 124 6.97 0.22 -8.50
N VAL A 125 7.98 0.54 -7.68
CA VAL A 125 8.16 1.86 -7.07
C VAL A 125 9.45 2.48 -7.57
N LYS A 126 9.36 3.72 -8.02
CA LYS A 126 10.51 4.51 -8.45
C LYS A 126 10.60 5.80 -7.66
N VAL A 127 11.82 6.23 -7.37
CA VAL A 127 12.10 7.49 -6.67
C VAL A 127 13.02 8.35 -7.53
N LYS A 128 12.72 9.64 -7.62
CA LYS A 128 13.53 10.66 -8.28
C LYS A 128 13.88 11.75 -7.26
N PRO A 129 15.18 12.00 -7.01
CA PRO A 129 15.62 13.12 -6.17
C PRO A 129 15.18 14.49 -6.70
N ALA A 130 15.16 15.49 -5.81
CA ALA A 130 14.73 16.86 -6.10
C ALA A 130 15.51 17.56 -7.25
N GLU A 131 16.79 17.19 -7.43
CA GLU A 131 17.65 17.82 -8.43
C GLU A 131 17.07 17.66 -9.85
N PRO A 132 16.88 18.75 -10.64
CA PRO A 132 16.18 18.71 -11.93
C PRO A 132 16.77 17.75 -12.97
N THR A 133 18.07 17.44 -12.87
CA THR A 133 18.77 16.51 -13.76
C THR A 133 18.62 15.04 -13.36
N SER A 134 18.01 14.77 -12.21
CA SER A 134 17.79 13.42 -11.70
C SER A 134 16.78 12.65 -12.52
N GLN A 135 16.95 11.32 -12.54
CA GLN A 135 16.03 10.39 -13.18
C GLN A 135 15.35 9.52 -12.11
N TYR A 136 14.20 8.94 -12.49
CA TYR A 136 13.55 7.93 -11.67
C TYR A 136 14.40 6.65 -11.60
N THR A 137 14.64 6.16 -10.40
CA THR A 137 15.29 4.89 -10.14
C THR A 137 14.32 3.93 -9.48
N THR A 138 14.17 2.73 -10.06
CA THR A 138 13.35 1.68 -9.45
C THR A 138 14.03 1.15 -8.20
N ILE A 139 13.33 1.24 -7.06
CA ILE A 139 13.82 0.79 -5.75
C ILE A 139 13.06 -0.42 -5.22
N CYS A 140 11.87 -0.71 -5.76
CA CYS A 140 11.08 -1.88 -5.44
C CYS A 140 10.45 -2.46 -6.69
N ARG A 141 10.51 -3.79 -6.83
CA ARG A 141 9.70 -4.58 -7.77
C ARG A 141 9.01 -5.69 -7.00
N SER A 142 7.69 -5.62 -6.91
CA SER A 142 6.88 -6.56 -6.15
C SER A 142 5.74 -7.09 -7.01
N ASN A 143 4.80 -7.80 -6.39
CA ASN A 143 3.62 -8.31 -7.06
C ASN A 143 2.45 -8.48 -6.09
N LEU A 144 1.24 -8.14 -6.55
CA LEU A 144 0.02 -8.30 -5.74
C LEU A 144 -0.22 -9.75 -5.28
N LYS A 145 0.22 -10.74 -6.06
CA LYS A 145 0.05 -12.17 -5.72
C LYS A 145 0.72 -12.60 -4.42
N TYR A 146 1.61 -11.79 -3.86
CA TYR A 146 2.26 -12.07 -2.58
C TYR A 146 1.38 -11.73 -1.37
N LEU A 147 0.26 -11.01 -1.54
CA LEU A 147 -0.66 -10.77 -0.45
C LEU A 147 -1.20 -12.08 0.11
N TYR A 148 -1.09 -12.22 1.43
CA TYR A 148 -1.54 -13.40 2.16
C TYR A 148 -3.06 -13.47 2.32
N TRP A 149 -3.75 -12.32 2.33
CA TRP A 149 -5.20 -12.22 2.39
C TRP A 149 -5.74 -11.61 1.10
N SER A 150 -6.69 -12.28 0.43
CA SER A 150 -7.32 -11.77 -0.79
C SER A 150 -8.25 -10.59 -0.54
N PHE A 151 -8.61 -9.84 -1.59
CA PHE A 151 -9.65 -8.80 -1.48
C PHE A 151 -10.99 -9.36 -0.97
N LYS A 152 -11.37 -10.57 -1.41
CA LYS A 152 -12.60 -11.25 -0.95
C LYS A 152 -12.55 -11.50 0.56
N GLN A 153 -11.42 -11.99 1.07
CA GLN A 153 -11.23 -12.22 2.51
C GLN A 153 -11.23 -10.91 3.30
N GLN A 154 -10.59 -9.86 2.79
CA GLN A 154 -10.58 -8.54 3.43
C GLN A 154 -12.01 -7.98 3.56
N LEU A 155 -12.81 -8.01 2.49
CA LEU A 155 -14.19 -7.52 2.49
C LEU A 155 -15.10 -8.38 3.39
N ALA A 156 -15.02 -9.71 3.27
CA ALA A 156 -15.78 -10.63 4.13
C ALA A 156 -15.44 -10.41 5.61
N HIS A 157 -14.17 -10.20 5.94
CA HIS A 157 -13.77 -9.90 7.31
C HIS A 157 -14.26 -8.54 7.80
N HIS A 158 -14.17 -7.50 6.97
CA HIS A 158 -14.63 -6.15 7.31
C HIS A 158 -16.12 -6.16 7.69
N THR A 159 -16.93 -6.92 6.97
CA THR A 159 -18.39 -6.94 7.17
C THR A 159 -18.88 -7.97 8.19
N VAL A 160 -18.02 -8.88 8.67
CA VAL A 160 -18.44 -10.00 9.55
C VAL A 160 -19.09 -9.55 10.87
N ASN A 161 -18.73 -8.37 11.36
CA ASN A 161 -19.30 -7.79 12.57
C ASN A 161 -20.58 -6.97 12.32
N GLY A 162 -21.05 -6.92 11.07
CA GLY A 162 -22.20 -6.12 10.64
C GLY A 162 -21.84 -4.71 10.15
N CYS A 163 -20.57 -4.35 9.99
CA CYS A 163 -20.17 -3.09 9.36
C CYS A 163 -20.80 -2.97 7.97
N ASN A 164 -21.43 -1.83 7.67
CA ASN A 164 -21.95 -1.54 6.34
C ASN A 164 -20.88 -0.86 5.49
N LEU A 165 -20.65 -1.39 4.30
CA LEU A 165 -19.89 -0.77 3.24
C LEU A 165 -20.84 -0.08 2.25
N ASN A 166 -20.37 1.01 1.64
CA ASN A 166 -21.11 1.84 0.70
C ASN A 166 -20.35 1.94 -0.63
N PRO A 167 -21.06 2.20 -1.76
CA PRO A 167 -20.40 2.45 -3.03
C PRO A 167 -19.40 3.61 -2.91
N GLY A 168 -18.17 3.36 -3.36
CA GLY A 168 -17.08 4.33 -3.27
C GLY A 168 -16.21 4.21 -2.02
N ASP A 169 -16.55 3.36 -1.06
CA ASP A 169 -15.61 3.02 0.02
C ASP A 169 -14.35 2.39 -0.59
N LEU A 170 -13.19 2.79 -0.07
CA LEU A 170 -11.88 2.36 -0.55
C LEU A 170 -11.18 1.53 0.53
N CYS A 171 -10.80 0.29 0.19
CA CYS A 171 -10.11 -0.62 1.10
C CYS A 171 -8.68 -0.85 0.63
N GLY A 172 -7.71 -0.37 1.40
CA GLY A 172 -6.28 -0.60 1.20
C GLY A 172 -5.87 -2.03 1.51
N THR A 173 -4.80 -2.49 0.86
CA THR A 173 -4.28 -3.85 1.00
C THR A 173 -3.36 -4.04 2.21
N GLY A 174 -2.84 -2.93 2.75
CA GLY A 174 -1.60 -2.92 3.50
C GLY A 174 -0.39 -3.05 2.56
N THR A 175 0.76 -2.56 3.03
CA THR A 175 2.02 -2.61 2.29
C THR A 175 2.30 -3.98 1.66
N ILE A 176 2.47 -3.99 0.34
CA ILE A 176 2.75 -5.19 -0.46
C ILE A 176 4.26 -5.42 -0.53
N SER A 177 4.73 -6.40 0.25
CA SER A 177 6.12 -6.87 0.24
C SER A 177 6.20 -8.30 -0.27
N GLY A 178 7.08 -8.54 -1.23
CA GLY A 178 7.39 -9.88 -1.71
C GLY A 178 8.46 -10.59 -0.87
N PRO A 179 8.88 -11.80 -1.27
CA PRO A 179 9.83 -12.62 -0.50
C PRO A 179 11.28 -12.11 -0.54
N ASP A 180 11.64 -11.31 -1.55
CA ASP A 180 13.01 -10.83 -1.76
C ASP A 180 13.18 -9.40 -1.23
N GLU A 181 14.37 -9.03 -0.72
CA GLU A 181 14.62 -7.67 -0.20
C GLU A 181 14.29 -6.57 -1.23
N ALA A 182 14.52 -6.82 -2.54
CA ALA A 182 14.22 -5.88 -3.62
C ALA A 182 12.71 -5.73 -3.91
N SER A 183 11.87 -6.49 -3.23
CA SER A 183 10.40 -6.49 -3.37
C SER A 183 9.67 -5.94 -2.15
N PHE A 184 10.39 -5.38 -1.18
CA PHE A 184 9.79 -4.75 -0.01
C PHE A 184 9.11 -3.42 -0.35
N GLY A 185 7.89 -3.24 0.18
CA GLY A 185 6.97 -2.17 -0.20
C GLY A 185 7.14 -0.85 0.54
N SER A 186 8.23 -0.65 1.29
CA SER A 186 8.51 0.62 1.99
C SER A 186 10.01 0.87 2.15
N LEU A 187 10.44 2.12 2.33
CA LEU A 187 11.82 2.42 2.73
C LEU A 187 12.13 1.89 4.12
N LEU A 188 11.14 1.85 5.03
CA LEU A 188 11.31 1.22 6.34
C LEU A 188 11.87 -0.20 6.21
N GLU A 189 11.34 -0.99 5.29
CA GLU A 189 11.80 -2.36 5.04
C GLU A 189 13.08 -2.39 4.20
N LEU A 190 13.10 -1.70 3.04
CA LEU A 190 14.25 -1.69 2.11
C LEU A 190 15.56 -1.24 2.78
N THR A 191 15.46 -0.31 3.72
CA THR A 191 16.61 0.26 4.44
C THR A 191 16.81 -0.37 5.81
N TRP A 192 15.97 -1.34 6.19
CA TRP A 192 15.97 -1.97 7.50
C TRP A 192 15.97 -0.94 8.64
N SER A 193 14.95 -0.07 8.63
CA SER A 193 14.81 1.07 9.54
C SER A 193 16.01 2.03 9.51
N GLY A 194 16.56 2.30 8.31
CA GLY A 194 17.69 3.19 8.10
C GLY A 194 19.06 2.64 8.52
N GLN A 195 19.17 1.33 8.76
CA GLN A 195 20.46 0.66 9.02
C GLN A 195 21.25 0.41 7.72
N LYS A 196 20.55 0.27 6.60
CA LYS A 196 21.08 0.23 5.23
C LYS A 196 20.61 1.47 4.47
N GLU A 197 21.08 1.62 3.24
CA GLU A 197 20.68 2.72 2.34
C GLU A 197 20.36 2.19 0.95
N VAL A 198 19.37 2.80 0.30
CA VAL A 198 19.04 2.54 -1.11
C VAL A 198 19.78 3.55 -1.98
N ALA A 199 20.46 3.09 -3.03
CA ALA A 199 21.09 3.97 -4.00
C ALA A 199 20.09 4.43 -5.06
N LEU A 200 20.04 5.74 -5.31
CA LEU A 200 19.19 6.33 -6.35
C LEU A 200 20.00 6.72 -7.59
N SER A 201 21.25 7.13 -7.43
CA SER A 201 22.20 7.39 -8.52
C SER A 201 23.63 7.37 -7.97
N GLU A 202 24.63 7.68 -8.79
CA GLU A 202 26.01 7.79 -8.33
C GLU A 202 26.14 8.86 -7.23
N GLY A 203 26.45 8.43 -6.01
CA GLY A 203 26.61 9.30 -4.84
C GLY A 203 25.30 9.70 -4.13
N VAL A 204 24.12 9.44 -4.69
CA VAL A 204 22.83 9.78 -4.06
C VAL A 204 22.19 8.54 -3.43
N ARG A 205 21.89 8.63 -2.12
CA ARG A 205 21.31 7.53 -1.34
C ARG A 205 20.16 8.01 -0.44
N ARG A 206 19.30 7.08 -0.02
CA ARG A 206 18.19 7.34 0.91
C ARG A 206 18.10 6.28 2.00
N LYS A 207 17.72 6.76 3.19
CA LYS A 207 17.17 5.95 4.29
C LYS A 207 15.65 6.11 4.40
N PHE A 208 15.21 7.34 4.23
CA PHE A 208 13.82 7.79 4.15
C PHE A 208 13.76 8.88 3.09
N LEU A 209 12.55 9.30 2.70
CA LEU A 209 12.36 10.34 1.70
C LEU A 209 12.82 11.70 2.23
N GLU A 210 13.40 12.51 1.34
CA GLU A 210 13.80 13.88 1.58
C GLU A 210 12.86 14.86 0.86
N ASP A 211 12.89 16.14 1.26
CA ASP A 211 12.12 17.18 0.59
C ASP A 211 12.49 17.27 -0.90
N GLY A 212 11.46 17.35 -1.75
CA GLY A 212 11.58 17.39 -3.20
C GLY A 212 11.73 16.03 -3.88
N ASP A 213 11.89 14.93 -3.13
CA ASP A 213 11.83 13.59 -3.71
C ASP A 213 10.42 13.33 -4.30
N SER A 214 10.37 12.83 -5.53
CA SER A 214 9.15 12.33 -6.16
C SER A 214 9.11 10.80 -6.11
N VAL A 215 7.97 10.22 -5.74
CA VAL A 215 7.71 8.78 -5.75
C VAL A 215 6.63 8.49 -6.78
N VAL A 216 6.86 7.49 -7.63
CA VAL A 216 5.84 6.97 -8.55
C VAL A 216 5.67 5.46 -8.37
N LEU A 217 4.43 5.05 -8.15
CA LEU A 217 3.98 3.66 -8.19
C LEU A 217 3.41 3.38 -9.58
N THR A 218 3.76 2.24 -10.15
CA THR A 218 3.19 1.73 -11.41
C THR A 218 2.84 0.26 -11.27
N GLY A 219 1.82 -0.19 -12.01
CA GLY A 219 1.42 -1.58 -12.00
C GLY A 219 0.82 -2.04 -13.32
N PHE A 220 1.01 -3.32 -13.65
CA PHE A 220 0.38 -3.94 -14.81
C PHE A 220 0.24 -5.45 -14.69
N CYS A 221 -0.79 -5.99 -15.33
CA CYS A 221 -0.89 -7.41 -15.67
C CYS A 221 -0.25 -7.65 -17.05
N GLN A 222 0.47 -8.76 -17.20
CA GLN A 222 1.13 -9.14 -18.47
C GLN A 222 0.34 -10.25 -19.17
N GLY A 223 -0.32 -9.92 -20.29
CA GLY A 223 -0.94 -10.91 -21.17
C GLY A 223 -0.07 -11.27 -22.37
N ASP A 224 -0.56 -12.13 -23.25
CA ASP A 224 0.12 -12.42 -24.52
C ASP A 224 -0.04 -11.23 -25.49
N GLY A 225 1.07 -10.56 -25.81
CA GLY A 225 1.10 -9.40 -26.70
C GLY A 225 0.43 -8.12 -26.17
N HIS A 226 -0.04 -8.06 -24.93
CA HIS A 226 -0.72 -6.89 -24.36
C HIS A 226 -0.48 -6.73 -22.84
N ARG A 227 -0.86 -5.57 -22.29
CA ARG A 227 -0.86 -5.28 -20.85
C ARG A 227 -2.16 -4.63 -20.42
N ILE A 228 -2.58 -4.92 -19.21
CA ILE A 228 -3.60 -4.14 -18.49
C ILE A 228 -2.88 -3.34 -17.42
N GLY A 229 -2.70 -2.04 -17.68
CA GLY A 229 -1.96 -1.13 -16.81
C GLY A 229 -2.87 -0.29 -15.94
N PHE A 230 -2.35 0.12 -14.79
CA PHE A 230 -3.05 0.96 -13.81
C PHE A 230 -2.72 2.46 -13.93
N GLY A 231 -1.88 2.84 -14.90
CA GLY A 231 -1.32 4.18 -14.98
C GLY A 231 -0.31 4.44 -13.88
N GLU A 232 -0.28 5.67 -13.38
CA GLU A 232 0.69 6.14 -12.38
C GLU A 232 -0.02 6.64 -11.13
N CYS A 233 0.57 6.35 -9.97
CA CYS A 233 0.25 6.94 -8.69
C CYS A 233 1.50 7.69 -8.21
N GLU A 234 1.51 9.01 -8.41
CA GLU A 234 2.70 9.85 -8.21
C GLU A 234 2.45 10.95 -7.17
N GLY A 235 3.48 11.27 -6.38
CA GLY A 235 3.51 12.46 -5.54
C GLY A 235 4.93 12.92 -5.22
N THR A 236 5.07 14.21 -4.93
CA THR A 236 6.35 14.84 -4.56
C THR A 236 6.26 15.39 -3.15
N ILE A 237 7.27 15.08 -2.33
CA ILE A 237 7.37 15.60 -0.97
C ILE A 237 7.69 17.10 -1.03
N LEU A 238 6.83 17.92 -0.43
CA LEU A 238 7.11 19.34 -0.24
C LEU A 238 7.72 19.58 1.15
N PRO A 239 8.57 20.60 1.31
CA PRO A 239 9.06 21.00 2.62
C PRO A 239 7.93 21.24 3.61
N ALA A 240 8.16 20.86 4.86
CA ALA A 240 7.22 21.13 5.94
C ALA A 240 7.00 22.65 6.11
N HIS A 241 5.81 23.04 6.59
CA HIS A 241 5.57 24.45 6.90
C HIS A 241 6.50 24.94 8.02
N GLY A 242 7.19 26.06 7.78
CA GLY A 242 8.05 26.70 8.76
C GLY A 242 9.48 26.15 8.85
N SER A 243 9.87 25.21 7.98
CA SER A 243 11.28 24.90 7.73
C SER A 243 11.84 25.88 6.69
N ALA A 244 12.60 26.88 7.15
CA ALA A 244 13.46 27.74 6.35
C ALA A 244 14.83 27.82 7.03
#